data_AF-A0AAU9PQU4-F1
#
_entry.id   AF-A0AAU9PQU4-F1
#
_cell.length_a   1.000
_cell.length_b   1.000
_cell.length_c   1.000
_cell.angle_alpha   90.00
_cell.angle_beta   90.00
_cell.angle_gamma   90.00
#
_symmetry.space_group_name_H-M   'P 1'
#
loop_
_entity.id
_entity.type
_entity.pdbx_description
1 polymer ?
#
loop_
_entity_poly.entity_id
_entity_poly.type
_entity_poly.pdbx_seq_one_letter_code
_entity_poly.pdbx_strand_id
1 'polypeptide(L)'
;MMIETDSPYCEIKNTHAGKNFIKSTWPSKKKEKYDQDCLVKGRNEPCLIRQVLEVVGGCKGVADINQLSTTLYHNTCRVFFPHDLDSAADALLSGGQDSK
;
A
#
# COMPACT_ATOMS: atom_id res chain seq x y z
N MET A 1 6.83 -2.54 10.71
CA MET A 1 7.10 -2.25 9.28
C MET A 1 6.09 -1.20 8.83
N MET A 2 6.46 -0.32 7.90
CA MET A 2 5.58 0.64 7.24
C MET A 2 5.80 0.52 5.73
N ILE A 3 4.92 1.13 4.93
CA ILE A 3 5.07 1.18 3.47
C ILE A 3 4.79 2.61 2.99
N GLU A 4 5.43 2.99 1.90
CA GLU A 4 5.25 4.28 1.22
C GLU A 4 5.48 4.11 -0.29
N THR A 5 5.04 5.08 -1.09
CA THR A 5 5.24 5.07 -2.55
C THR A 5 6.47 5.83 -3.01
N ASP A 6 6.92 6.82 -2.22
CA ASP A 6 7.92 7.82 -2.64
C ASP A 6 7.53 8.52 -3.97
N SER A 7 6.22 8.76 -4.16
CA SER A 7 5.71 9.42 -5.37
C SER A 7 6.30 10.83 -5.52
N PRO A 8 6.69 11.26 -6.74
CA PRO A 8 6.39 10.65 -8.04
C PRO A 8 7.38 9.57 -8.51
N TYR A 9 8.34 9.19 -7.67
CA TYR A 9 9.39 8.22 -7.99
C TYR A 9 8.97 6.79 -7.63
N CYS A 10 9.92 5.86 -7.70
CA CYS A 10 9.76 4.48 -7.22
C CYS A 10 8.59 3.68 -7.84
N GLU A 11 8.21 3.99 -9.09
CA GLU A 11 7.26 3.18 -9.85
C GLU A 11 7.71 1.71 -9.94
N ILE A 12 6.79 0.78 -9.69
CA ILE A 12 7.05 -0.66 -9.85
C ILE A 12 6.92 -1.03 -11.32
N LYS A 13 8.06 -1.11 -12.00
CA LYS A 13 8.14 -1.43 -13.44
C LYS A 13 7.97 -2.91 -13.72
N ASN A 14 7.63 -3.23 -14.96
CA ASN A 14 7.49 -4.62 -15.43
C ASN A 14 8.78 -5.46 -15.32
N THR A 15 9.94 -4.80 -15.25
CA THR A 15 11.24 -5.44 -15.09
C THR A 15 11.60 -5.76 -13.64
N HIS A 16 10.83 -5.27 -12.66
CA HIS A 16 11.12 -5.52 -11.25
C HIS A 16 10.59 -6.90 -10.83
N ALA A 17 11.36 -7.62 -10.01
CA ALA A 17 11.00 -8.97 -9.53
C ALA A 17 9.62 -9.02 -8.82
N GLY A 18 9.26 -7.96 -8.10
CA GLY A 18 7.99 -7.86 -7.40
C GLY A 18 6.75 -7.72 -8.31
N LYS A 19 6.92 -7.40 -9.60
CA LYS A 19 5.81 -7.12 -10.51
C LYS A 19 4.79 -8.25 -10.58
N ASN A 20 5.24 -9.49 -10.45
CA ASN A 20 4.40 -10.70 -10.56
C ASN A 20 3.38 -10.83 -9.41
N PHE A 21 3.60 -10.15 -8.29
CA PHE A 21 2.66 -10.13 -7.18
C PHE A 21 1.55 -9.08 -7.34
N ILE A 22 1.75 -8.09 -8.22
CA ILE A 22 0.82 -6.98 -8.40
C ILE A 22 -0.40 -7.44 -9.20
N LYS A 23 -1.58 -7.21 -8.63
CA LYS A 23 -2.89 -7.50 -9.23
C LYS A 23 -3.66 -6.22 -9.53
N SER A 24 -3.48 -5.18 -8.73
CA SER A 24 -4.20 -3.92 -8.86
C SER A 24 -3.66 -3.07 -10.02
N THR A 25 -4.55 -2.55 -10.86
CA THR A 25 -4.21 -1.74 -12.02
C THR A 25 -5.13 -0.53 -12.16
N TRP A 26 -4.57 0.59 -12.65
CA TRP A 26 -5.32 1.81 -12.95
C TRP A 26 -5.15 2.17 -14.43
N PRO A 27 -6.15 2.81 -15.07
CA PRO A 27 -5.98 3.40 -16.39
C PRO A 27 -4.79 4.37 -16.41
N SER A 28 -3.89 4.23 -17.38
CA SER A 28 -2.73 5.12 -17.51
C SER A 28 -2.49 5.56 -18.96
N LYS A 29 -2.21 6.85 -19.13
CA LYS A 29 -1.93 7.47 -20.44
C LYS A 29 -0.53 8.07 -20.45
N LYS A 30 0.04 8.22 -21.65
CA LYS A 30 1.31 8.94 -21.83
C LYS A 30 1.09 10.42 -21.46
N LYS A 31 2.13 11.11 -21.00
CA LYS A 31 2.05 12.52 -20.58
C LYS A 31 1.46 13.45 -21.65
N GLU A 32 1.68 13.16 -22.93
CA GLU A 32 1.17 13.97 -24.06
C GLU A 32 -0.34 13.82 -24.28
N LYS A 33 -0.96 12.80 -23.68
CA LYS A 33 -2.39 12.49 -23.74
C LYS A 33 -3.01 12.51 -22.34
N TYR A 34 -2.63 13.49 -21.53
CA TYR A 34 -3.12 13.65 -20.16
C TYR A 34 -4.65 13.62 -20.12
N ASP A 35 -5.17 12.96 -19.09
CA ASP A 35 -6.58 12.85 -18.77
C ASP A 35 -6.68 12.80 -17.25
N GLN A 36 -7.56 13.61 -16.67
CA GLN A 36 -7.74 13.70 -15.21
C GLN A 36 -8.21 12.39 -14.58
N ASP A 37 -8.87 11.53 -15.36
CA ASP A 37 -9.41 10.25 -14.90
C ASP A 37 -8.39 9.10 -15.09
N CYS A 38 -7.16 9.40 -15.53
CA CYS A 38 -6.10 8.43 -15.77
C CYS A 38 -4.78 8.84 -15.11
N LEU A 39 -3.99 7.85 -14.70
CA LEU A 39 -2.61 8.08 -14.25
C LEU A 39 -1.70 8.48 -15.41
N VAL A 40 -0.63 9.21 -15.12
CA VAL A 40 0.42 9.53 -16.10
C VAL A 40 1.51 8.46 -16.06
N LYS A 41 1.77 7.80 -17.21
CA LYS A 41 2.83 6.78 -17.32
C LYS A 41 4.19 7.36 -16.93
N GLY A 42 4.92 6.65 -16.07
CA GLY A 42 6.21 7.10 -15.54
C GLY A 42 6.14 8.06 -14.36
N ARG A 43 4.93 8.38 -13.86
CA ARG A 43 4.73 9.19 -12.65
C ARG A 43 3.97 8.35 -11.62
N ASN A 44 4.65 7.93 -10.56
CA ASN A 44 4.01 7.21 -9.47
C ASN A 44 3.05 8.12 -8.70
N GLU A 45 2.02 7.55 -8.07
CA GLU A 45 0.99 8.30 -7.34
C GLU A 45 0.65 7.61 -6.01
N PRO A 46 0.19 8.34 -4.98
CA PRO A 46 -0.11 7.75 -3.67
C PRO A 46 -1.10 6.58 -3.73
N CYS A 47 -2.05 6.60 -4.67
CA CYS A 47 -3.02 5.51 -4.87
C CYS A 47 -2.34 4.17 -5.22
N LEU A 48 -1.12 4.19 -5.75
CA LEU A 48 -0.33 3.00 -6.09
C LEU A 48 0.31 2.34 -4.86
N ILE A 49 0.12 2.87 -3.64
CA ILE A 49 0.55 2.22 -2.39
C ILE A 49 0.00 0.79 -2.26
N ARG A 50 -1.17 0.54 -2.85
CA ARG A 50 -1.78 -0.79 -2.92
C ARG A 50 -0.86 -1.81 -3.61
N GLN A 51 -0.12 -1.39 -4.63
CA GLN A 51 0.84 -2.26 -5.34
C GLN A 51 2.04 -2.59 -4.45
N VAL A 52 2.53 -1.63 -3.65
CA VAL A 52 3.60 -1.88 -2.66
C VAL A 52 3.13 -2.91 -1.64
N LEU A 53 1.90 -2.79 -1.14
CA LEU A 53 1.29 -3.77 -0.24
C LEU A 53 1.21 -5.18 -0.88
N GLU A 54 0.82 -5.28 -2.15
CA GLU A 54 0.77 -6.56 -2.89
C GLU A 54 2.15 -7.20 -3.01
N VAL A 55 3.19 -6.41 -3.34
CA VAL A 55 4.56 -6.89 -3.41
C VAL A 55 5.06 -7.36 -2.06
N VAL A 56 4.83 -6.59 -1.00
CA VAL A 56 5.25 -6.95 0.36
C VAL A 56 4.55 -8.23 0.83
N GLY A 57 3.23 -8.35 0.62
CA GLY A 57 2.46 -9.54 0.96
C GLY A 57 2.94 -10.77 0.19
N GLY A 58 3.14 -10.64 -1.12
CA GLY A 58 3.67 -11.70 -1.97
C GLY A 58 5.07 -12.17 -1.56
N CYS A 59 5.99 -11.24 -1.32
CA CYS A 59 7.35 -11.55 -0.86
C CYS A 59 7.39 -12.20 0.54
N LYS A 60 6.43 -11.88 1.42
CA LYS A 60 6.34 -12.45 2.77
C LYS A 60 5.50 -13.72 2.85
N GLY A 61 4.84 -14.13 1.76
CA GLY A 61 3.90 -15.26 1.77
C GLY A 61 2.65 -15.01 2.62
N VAL A 62 2.26 -13.75 2.85
CA VAL A 62 1.06 -13.41 3.62
C VAL A 62 -0.14 -13.41 2.69
N ALA A 63 -1.06 -14.36 2.90
CA ALA A 63 -2.25 -14.50 2.08
C ALA A 63 -3.31 -13.43 2.40
N ASP A 64 -3.47 -13.07 3.68
CA ASP A 64 -4.42 -12.05 4.11
C ASP A 64 -3.81 -10.64 3.99
N ILE A 65 -4.05 -10.04 2.83
CA ILE A 65 -3.60 -8.69 2.53
C ILE A 65 -4.32 -7.63 3.38
N ASN A 66 -5.57 -7.88 3.79
CA ASN A 66 -6.31 -6.93 4.61
C ASN A 66 -5.68 -6.85 6.00
N GLN A 67 -5.42 -8.00 6.64
CA GLN A 67 -4.73 -8.07 7.92
C GLN A 67 -3.33 -7.41 7.86
N LEU A 68 -2.56 -7.67 6.78
CA LEU A 68 -1.27 -7.01 6.58
C LEU A 68 -1.42 -5.49 6.47
N SER A 69 -2.41 -5.00 5.73
CA SER A 69 -2.66 -3.57 5.56
C SER A 69 -3.04 -2.90 6.88
N THR A 70 -3.89 -3.54 7.70
CA THR A 70 -4.28 -3.07 9.03
C THR A 70 -3.07 -2.98 9.95
N THR A 71 -2.22 -4.01 9.95
CA THR A 71 -0.98 -4.01 10.74
C THR A 71 -0.03 -2.88 10.32
N LEU A 72 0.13 -2.65 9.01
CA LEU A 72 0.97 -1.57 8.49
C LEU A 72 0.40 -0.19 8.85
N TYR A 73 -0.91 -0.02 8.74
CA TYR A 73 -1.61 1.20 9.13
C TYR A 73 -1.40 1.51 10.62
N HIS A 74 -1.68 0.56 11.52
CA HIS A 74 -1.48 0.76 12.95
C HIS A 74 -0.03 1.02 13.32
N ASN A 75 0.93 0.37 12.65
CA ASN A 75 2.35 0.68 12.83
C ASN A 75 2.66 2.14 12.49
N THR A 76 2.17 2.63 11.35
CA THR A 76 2.32 4.03 10.92
C THR A 76 1.67 4.99 11.92
N CYS A 77 0.43 4.73 12.32
CA CYS A 77 -0.30 5.57 13.28
C CYS A 77 0.37 5.62 14.64
N ARG A 78 0.82 4.48 15.18
CA ARG A 78 1.51 4.46 16.47
C ARG A 78 2.76 5.33 16.52
N VAL A 79 3.48 5.46 15.40
CA VAL A 79 4.73 6.23 15.34
C VAL A 79 4.48 7.69 15.00
N PHE A 80 3.66 7.98 13.99
CA PHE A 80 3.49 9.34 13.47
C PHE A 80 2.23 10.06 13.99
N PHE A 81 1.24 9.31 14.49
CA PHE A 81 -0.04 9.82 14.97
C PHE A 81 -0.42 9.23 16.35
N PRO A 82 0.47 9.28 17.37
CA PRO A 82 0.29 8.56 18.64
C PRO A 82 -0.86 9.08 19.51
N HIS A 83 -1.41 10.26 19.20
CA HIS A 83 -2.52 10.87 19.93
C HIS A 83 -3.86 10.78 19.19
N ASP A 84 -3.89 10.09 18.06
CA ASP A 84 -5.13 9.77 17.36
C ASP A 84 -5.85 8.64 18.11
N LEU A 85 -6.93 9.01 18.81
CA LEU A 85 -7.71 8.09 19.64
C LEU A 85 -8.39 6.99 18.82
N ASP A 86 -8.79 7.29 17.58
CA ASP A 86 -9.47 6.32 16.72
C ASP A 86 -8.47 5.25 16.27
N SER A 87 -7.28 5.69 15.81
CA SER A 87 -6.19 4.78 15.45
C SER A 87 -5.71 3.91 16.62
N ALA A 88 -5.69 4.45 17.84
CA ALA A 88 -5.31 3.71 19.05
C ALA A 88 -6.39 2.69 19.48
N ALA A 89 -7.67 3.07 19.40
CA ALA A 89 -8.79 2.19 19.70
C ALA A 89 -8.85 1.01 18.73
N ASP A 90 -8.74 1.26 17.41
CA ASP A 90 -8.76 0.21 16.41
C ASP A 90 -7.60 -0.79 16.58
N ALA A 91 -6.41 -0.30 16.96
CA ALA A 91 -5.25 -1.16 17.22
C ALA A 91 -5.48 -2.09 18.43
N LEU A 92 -6.16 -1.61 19.48
CA LEU A 92 -6.50 -2.42 20.65
C LEU A 92 -7.57 -3.46 20.34
N LEU A 93 -8.60 -3.08 19.57
CA LEU A 93 -9.70 -3.97 19.19
C LEU A 93 -9.26 -5.08 18.23
N SER A 94 -8.32 -4.77 17.32
CA SER A 94 -7.76 -5.76 16.38
C SER A 94 -6.84 -6.79 17.04
N GLY A 95 -6.25 -6.48 18.20
CA GLY A 95 -5.40 -7.41 18.96
C GLY A 95 -6.15 -8.50 19.76
N GLY A 96 -7.49 -8.48 19.77
CA GLY A 96 -8.32 -9.39 20.56
C GLY A 96 -8.73 -10.72 19.90
N GLN A 97 -8.31 -10.99 18.66
CA GLN A 97 -8.77 -12.18 17.90
C GLN A 97 -7.82 -13.40 17.94
N ASP A 98 -6.71 -13.38 18.69
CA ASP A 98 -5.82 -14.55 18.88
C ASP A 98 -6.23 -15.43 20.08
N SER A 99 -7.49 -15.83 20.13
CA SER A 99 -7.96 -16.92 21.01
C SER A 99 -9.21 -17.59 20.46
N LYS A 100 -9.02 -18.44 19.45
CA LYS A 100 -9.63 -19.77 19.35
C LYS A 100 -9.08 -20.56 18.17
#